data_AF-A0A5Q0UGG2-F1
#
_entry.id   AF-A0A5Q0UGG2-F1
#
_cell.length_a   1.000
_cell.length_b   1.000
_cell.length_c   1.000
_cell.angle_alpha   90.00
_cell.angle_beta   90.00
_cell.angle_gamma   90.00
#
_symmetry.space_group_name_H-M   'P 1'
#
loop_
_entity.id
_entity.type
_entity.pdbx_description
1 polymer ?
#
loop_
_entity_poly.entity_id
_entity_poly.type
_entity_poly.pdbx_seq_one_letter_code
_entity_poly.pdbx_strand_id
1 'polypeptide(L)'
;MVLIGYWPLNEESGSTAYDHSGNEKHGSVNNGGDSTVVGATIGPTGQNAYSFDGSNDYVSTGFNQDNSSFTVSFWARPGSDITDFSNVIGQGDDSKTSNNSFTYTIRWAGGDLDFYTSDGSSNAAVAISAPKSTWNHYTLSWTGSEMRVFKNGKLEGTDNSISKLYSSTNNTELGGLNSSDLFKGSVSEVRIYNHVLTPQEIQYLYTVSQRGRHVSSKKKS
;
A
#
# COMPACT_ATOMS: atom_id res chain seq x y z
N MET A 1 -8.07 18.91 0.81
CA MET A 1 -7.13 17.82 0.50
C MET A 1 -6.36 17.52 1.77
N VAL A 2 -6.70 16.47 2.53
CA VAL A 2 -5.96 16.16 3.77
C VAL A 2 -5.24 14.83 3.57
N LEU A 3 -3.91 14.91 3.58
CA LEU A 3 -3.04 13.75 3.73
C LEU A 3 -3.22 13.23 5.16
N ILE A 4 -3.56 11.96 5.30
CA ILE A 4 -3.85 11.32 6.59
C ILE A 4 -2.61 10.66 7.17
N GLY A 5 -1.82 10.02 6.30
CA GLY A 5 -0.58 9.37 6.68
C GLY A 5 0.37 9.33 5.51
N TYR A 6 1.66 9.50 5.78
CA TYR A 6 2.73 9.36 4.80
C TYR A 6 3.91 8.65 5.45
N TRP A 7 4.13 7.41 5.04
CA TRP A 7 5.27 6.60 5.47
C TRP A 7 6.27 6.49 4.31
N PRO A 8 7.41 7.19 4.36
CA PRO A 8 8.46 7.03 3.36
C PRO A 8 9.00 5.59 3.32
N LEU A 9 9.05 4.93 4.49
CA LEU A 9 9.64 3.60 4.71
C LEU A 9 11.12 3.58 4.36
N ASN A 10 11.86 4.58 4.84
CA ASN A 10 13.27 4.79 4.51
C ASN A 10 14.19 4.79 5.74
N GLU A 11 13.66 4.39 6.88
CA GLU A 11 14.40 4.18 8.11
C GLU A 11 15.45 3.07 7.93
N GLU A 12 16.58 3.21 8.64
CA GLU A 12 17.72 2.27 8.56
C GLU A 12 17.66 1.18 9.63
N SER A 13 16.95 1.43 10.73
CA SER A 13 16.73 0.47 11.80
C SER A 13 15.59 0.93 12.72
N GLY A 14 15.14 0.04 13.61
CA GLY A 14 14.16 0.35 14.65
C GLY A 14 12.81 -0.33 14.43
N SER A 15 11.90 -0.13 15.38
CA SER A 15 10.57 -0.75 15.38
C SER A 15 9.45 0.23 15.01
N THR A 16 9.80 1.36 14.38
CA THR A 16 8.86 2.44 14.07
C THR A 16 9.01 2.85 12.62
N ALA A 17 7.90 2.82 11.87
CA ALA A 17 7.77 3.47 10.57
C ALA A 17 7.18 4.87 10.81
N TYR A 18 7.95 5.92 10.53
CA TYR A 18 7.51 7.26 10.87
C TYR A 18 6.47 7.78 9.86
N ASP A 19 5.40 8.38 10.38
CA ASP A 19 4.48 9.19 9.60
C ASP A 19 5.02 10.63 9.47
N HIS A 20 5.25 11.05 8.23
CA HIS A 20 5.72 12.36 7.83
C HIS A 20 4.58 13.28 7.35
N SER A 21 3.32 12.88 7.53
CA SER A 21 2.15 13.72 7.20
C SER A 21 1.90 14.84 8.20
N GLY A 22 2.42 14.70 9.43
CA GLY A 22 2.13 15.58 10.56
C GLY A 22 0.93 15.16 11.41
N ASN A 23 0.31 14.01 11.14
CA ASN A 23 -0.82 13.46 11.92
C ASN A 23 -0.41 12.40 12.96
N GLU A 24 0.89 12.19 13.14
CA GLU A 24 1.48 11.29 14.15
C GLU A 24 0.96 9.83 14.06
N LYS A 25 0.61 9.36 12.85
CA LYS A 25 0.20 7.96 12.60
C LYS A 25 1.42 7.05 12.47
N HIS A 26 2.34 7.12 13.42
CA HIS A 26 3.55 6.27 13.40
C HIS A 26 3.16 4.79 13.43
N GLY A 27 3.74 4.01 12.51
CA GLY A 27 3.49 2.59 12.43
C GLY A 27 4.40 1.79 13.35
N SER A 28 3.85 0.78 14.01
CA SER A 28 4.64 -0.22 14.73
C SER A 28 5.10 -1.29 13.75
N VAL A 29 6.41 -1.50 13.66
CA VAL A 29 7.01 -2.55 12.83
C VAL A 29 7.00 -3.87 13.60
N ASN A 30 6.51 -4.92 12.98
CA ASN A 30 6.75 -6.30 13.37
C ASN A 30 7.64 -6.96 12.32
N ASN A 31 8.71 -7.58 12.77
CA ASN A 31 9.72 -8.28 11.96
C ASN A 31 10.14 -9.61 12.59
N GLY A 32 9.41 -10.09 13.61
CA GLY A 32 9.79 -11.31 14.34
C GLY A 32 11.18 -11.27 15.00
N GLY A 33 11.80 -10.09 15.11
CA GLY A 33 13.20 -9.93 15.55
C GLY A 33 14.26 -9.99 14.43
N ASP A 34 13.86 -10.05 13.16
CA ASP A 34 14.74 -10.03 11.98
C ASP A 34 15.09 -8.59 11.53
N SER A 35 16.19 -8.42 10.81
CA SER A 35 16.63 -7.12 10.23
C SER A 35 16.04 -6.84 8.84
N THR A 36 15.19 -7.71 8.29
CA THR A 36 14.73 -7.65 6.88
C THR A 36 13.79 -6.49 6.57
N VAL A 37 12.91 -6.10 7.50
CA VAL A 37 11.90 -5.06 7.25
C VAL A 37 12.51 -3.69 7.00
N VAL A 38 13.55 -3.33 7.75
CA VAL A 38 14.04 -1.95 7.81
C VAL A 38 15.34 -1.80 7.01
N GLY A 39 15.34 -0.90 6.00
CA GLY A 39 16.55 -0.52 5.27
C GLY A 39 17.12 -1.56 4.27
N ALA A 40 16.32 -2.50 3.77
CA ALA A 40 16.82 -3.65 3.02
C ALA A 40 17.06 -3.44 1.50
N THR A 41 16.58 -2.35 0.90
CA THR A 41 16.85 -2.06 -0.51
C THR A 41 16.74 -0.57 -0.85
N ILE A 42 17.18 -0.20 -2.05
CA ILE A 42 17.01 1.14 -2.59
C ILE A 42 15.67 1.23 -3.32
N GLY A 43 14.81 2.10 -2.80
CA GLY A 43 13.52 2.47 -3.37
C GLY A 43 13.64 3.24 -4.69
N PRO A 44 12.50 3.48 -5.35
CA PRO A 44 12.44 4.13 -6.67
C PRO A 44 12.88 5.60 -6.63
N THR A 45 12.83 6.23 -5.44
CA THR A 45 13.27 7.61 -5.18
C THR A 45 14.79 7.73 -5.00
N GLY A 46 15.50 6.61 -4.81
CA GLY A 46 16.91 6.56 -4.43
C GLY A 46 17.16 6.52 -2.91
N GLN A 47 16.10 6.65 -2.11
CA GLN A 47 16.14 6.44 -0.66
C GLN A 47 15.94 4.96 -0.32
N ASN A 48 16.18 4.58 0.93
CA ASN A 48 15.84 3.24 1.42
C ASN A 48 14.35 2.94 1.26
N ALA A 49 14.04 1.66 1.14
CA ALA A 49 12.70 1.10 1.14
C ALA A 49 12.63 -0.09 2.10
N TYR A 50 11.44 -0.37 2.62
CA TYR A 50 11.23 -1.56 3.44
C TYR A 50 11.13 -2.81 2.57
N SER A 51 11.63 -3.94 3.07
CA SER A 51 11.53 -5.23 2.39
C SER A 51 10.86 -6.25 3.31
N PHE A 52 9.76 -6.82 2.86
CA PHE A 52 8.98 -7.81 3.59
C PHE A 52 9.35 -9.21 3.09
N ASP A 53 9.54 -10.14 4.01
CA ASP A 53 10.01 -11.50 3.72
C ASP A 53 8.89 -12.49 3.34
N GLY A 54 7.63 -12.13 3.62
CA GLY A 54 6.44 -12.96 3.41
C GLY A 54 6.15 -13.97 4.52
N SER A 55 6.80 -13.88 5.69
CA SER A 55 6.70 -14.86 6.77
C SER A 55 6.18 -14.29 8.09
N ASN A 56 6.68 -13.14 8.53
CA ASN A 56 6.22 -12.49 9.76
C ASN A 56 6.22 -10.95 9.72
N ASP A 57 6.75 -10.37 8.63
CA ASP A 57 6.99 -8.94 8.47
C ASP A 57 5.70 -8.16 8.16
N TYR A 58 5.37 -7.15 8.97
CA TYR A 58 4.33 -6.16 8.67
C TYR A 58 4.50 -4.87 9.47
N VAL A 59 3.80 -3.80 9.08
CA VAL A 59 3.72 -2.53 9.82
C VAL A 59 2.27 -2.21 10.12
N SER A 60 1.90 -2.11 11.39
CA SER A 60 0.58 -1.63 11.80
C SER A 60 0.60 -0.11 11.95
N THR A 61 -0.13 0.61 11.09
CA THR A 61 -0.05 2.09 10.98
C THR A 61 -0.73 2.86 12.11
N GLY A 62 -1.54 2.20 12.94
CA GLY A 62 -2.41 2.87 13.92
C GLY A 62 -3.55 3.70 13.28
N PHE A 63 -3.69 3.66 11.96
CA PHE A 63 -4.76 4.32 11.22
C PHE A 63 -5.87 3.33 10.90
N ASN A 64 -7.13 3.72 11.16
CA ASN A 64 -8.33 2.97 10.77
C ASN A 64 -9.13 3.82 9.78
N GLN A 65 -9.60 3.21 8.69
CA GLN A 65 -10.28 3.88 7.59
C GLN A 65 -11.76 3.91 7.91
N ASP A 66 -12.37 5.08 7.87
CA ASP A 66 -13.76 5.31 8.27
C ASP A 66 -14.78 4.97 7.17
N ASN A 67 -14.39 4.15 6.18
CA ASN A 67 -15.16 3.79 4.96
C ASN A 67 -15.60 4.98 4.08
N SER A 68 -15.15 6.20 4.38
CA SER A 68 -15.34 7.35 3.51
C SER A 68 -14.55 7.19 2.21
N SER A 69 -14.74 8.09 1.25
CA SER A 69 -13.92 8.10 0.04
C SER A 69 -12.44 8.32 0.36
N PHE A 70 -11.55 7.56 -0.25
CA PHE A 70 -10.12 7.66 0.02
C PHE A 70 -9.27 7.37 -1.21
N THR A 71 -7.98 7.71 -1.10
CA THR A 71 -6.93 7.28 -2.02
C THR A 71 -5.74 6.73 -1.25
N VAL A 72 -5.21 5.59 -1.69
CA VAL A 72 -3.94 5.01 -1.24
C VAL A 72 -2.94 5.07 -2.40
N SER A 73 -1.75 5.59 -2.17
CA SER A 73 -0.66 5.66 -3.15
C SER A 73 0.61 5.09 -2.55
N PHE A 74 1.33 4.27 -3.31
CA PHE A 74 2.58 3.67 -2.87
C PHE A 74 3.41 3.20 -4.05
N TRP A 75 4.67 2.91 -3.80
CA TRP A 75 5.50 2.13 -4.70
C TRP A 75 5.66 0.72 -4.16
N ALA A 76 5.61 -0.27 -5.05
CA ALA A 76 5.91 -1.65 -4.70
C ALA A 76 6.80 -2.33 -5.75
N ARG A 77 7.60 -3.28 -5.27
CA ARG A 77 8.42 -4.20 -6.05
C ARG A 77 8.25 -5.62 -5.49
N PRO A 78 7.35 -6.42 -6.06
CA PRO A 78 7.15 -7.80 -5.62
C PRO A 78 8.41 -8.64 -5.78
N GLY A 79 8.61 -9.59 -4.87
CA GLY A 79 9.61 -10.64 -5.02
C GLY A 79 9.35 -11.48 -6.28
N SER A 80 10.40 -12.07 -6.86
CA SER A 80 10.25 -13.02 -7.96
C SER A 80 9.43 -14.26 -7.57
N ASP A 81 9.50 -14.61 -6.29
CA ASP A 81 8.87 -15.76 -5.63
C ASP A 81 7.67 -15.38 -4.76
N ILE A 82 7.09 -14.18 -4.98
CA ILE A 82 5.83 -13.80 -4.34
C ILE A 82 4.74 -14.84 -4.63
N THR A 83 4.03 -15.24 -3.58
CA THR A 83 2.91 -16.19 -3.62
C THR A 83 1.59 -15.48 -3.89
N ASP A 84 0.55 -16.26 -4.21
CA ASP A 84 -0.81 -15.74 -4.24
C ASP A 84 -1.30 -15.36 -2.85
N PHE A 85 -2.27 -14.44 -2.81
CA PHE A 85 -2.84 -13.86 -1.59
C PHE A 85 -1.79 -13.20 -0.70
N SER A 86 -0.97 -12.33 -1.31
CA SER A 86 0.11 -11.60 -0.63
C SER A 86 -0.25 -10.11 -0.52
N ASN A 87 -0.67 -9.66 0.66
CA ASN A 87 -1.22 -8.33 0.95
C ASN A 87 -0.13 -7.28 1.16
N VAL A 88 -0.10 -6.28 0.28
CA VAL A 88 0.84 -5.15 0.39
C VAL A 88 0.30 -4.11 1.36
N ILE A 89 -1.00 -3.83 1.29
CA ILE A 89 -1.70 -2.92 2.20
C ILE A 89 -3.10 -3.49 2.43
N GLY A 90 -3.50 -3.63 3.67
CA GLY A 90 -4.80 -4.19 4.01
C GLY A 90 -5.41 -3.57 5.26
N GLN A 91 -6.74 -3.54 5.31
CA GLN A 91 -7.48 -3.25 6.53
C GLN A 91 -8.69 -4.16 6.61
N GLY A 92 -8.78 -4.91 7.70
CA GLY A 92 -9.81 -5.93 7.82
C GLY A 92 -9.37 -7.09 8.66
N ASP A 93 -10.21 -8.11 8.64
CA ASP A 93 -9.90 -9.45 9.12
C ASP A 93 -10.10 -10.43 7.96
N ASP A 94 -9.10 -11.28 7.71
CA ASP A 94 -9.19 -12.42 6.79
C ASP A 94 -9.40 -13.73 7.57
N SER A 95 -9.99 -13.66 8.76
CA SER A 95 -10.36 -14.86 9.48
C SER A 95 -11.27 -15.73 8.60
N LYS A 96 -10.76 -16.90 8.23
CA LYS A 96 -11.39 -17.90 7.35
C LYS A 96 -12.78 -18.37 7.83
N THR A 97 -13.20 -17.92 9.01
CA THR A 97 -14.49 -18.16 9.66
C THR A 97 -15.57 -17.15 9.27
N SER A 98 -15.20 -15.96 8.79
CA SER A 98 -16.11 -14.92 8.34
C SER A 98 -15.58 -14.29 7.05
N ASN A 99 -15.91 -14.93 5.93
CA ASN A 99 -15.74 -14.31 4.61
C ASN A 99 -16.24 -12.87 4.67
N ASN A 100 -15.52 -11.93 4.06
CA ASN A 100 -15.97 -10.55 3.80
C ASN A 100 -15.80 -9.55 4.95
N SER A 101 -14.90 -9.80 5.90
CA SER A 101 -14.65 -8.91 7.06
C SER A 101 -13.51 -7.91 6.86
N PHE A 102 -13.24 -7.51 5.62
CA PHE A 102 -12.22 -6.51 5.29
C PHE A 102 -12.81 -5.29 4.59
N THR A 103 -12.31 -4.11 4.97
CA THR A 103 -12.66 -2.84 4.33
C THR A 103 -12.03 -2.79 2.95
N TYR A 104 -10.72 -3.06 2.87
CA TYR A 104 -10.02 -3.21 1.61
C TYR A 104 -8.74 -4.01 1.76
N THR A 105 -8.31 -4.62 0.66
CA THR A 105 -7.02 -5.27 0.54
C THR A 105 -6.41 -4.94 -0.82
N ILE A 106 -5.08 -4.79 -0.83
CA ILE A 106 -4.29 -4.51 -2.02
C ILE A 106 -3.24 -5.59 -2.09
N ARG A 107 -3.47 -6.61 -2.92
CA ARG A 107 -2.75 -7.88 -2.84
C ARG A 107 -2.31 -8.40 -4.20
N TRP A 108 -1.28 -9.23 -4.18
CA TRP A 108 -0.97 -10.10 -5.31
C TRP A 108 -1.86 -11.35 -5.27
N ALA A 109 -2.56 -11.62 -6.37
CA ALA A 109 -3.37 -12.83 -6.55
C ALA A 109 -3.46 -13.18 -8.03
N GLY A 110 -3.28 -14.45 -8.39
CA GLY A 110 -3.37 -14.93 -9.77
C GLY A 110 -2.32 -14.32 -10.71
N GLY A 111 -1.24 -13.74 -10.17
CA GLY A 111 -0.21 -13.01 -10.93
C GLY A 111 -0.47 -11.52 -11.16
N ASP A 112 -1.63 -11.01 -10.71
CA ASP A 112 -2.03 -9.61 -10.84
C ASP A 112 -2.01 -8.89 -9.48
N LEU A 113 -2.07 -7.55 -9.52
CA LEU A 113 -2.38 -6.73 -8.35
C LEU A 113 -3.89 -6.51 -8.30
N ASP A 114 -4.50 -6.96 -7.21
CA ASP A 114 -5.92 -6.83 -6.94
C ASP A 114 -6.18 -5.73 -5.92
N PHE A 115 -7.03 -4.78 -6.29
CA PHE A 115 -7.78 -4.00 -5.30
C PHE A 115 -9.05 -4.78 -4.96
N TYR A 116 -9.11 -5.35 -3.76
CA TYR A 116 -10.23 -6.17 -3.33
C TYR A 116 -10.96 -5.52 -2.16
N THR A 117 -12.28 -5.47 -2.22
CA THR A 117 -13.12 -4.87 -1.18
C THR A 117 -14.37 -5.70 -0.96
N SER A 118 -15.02 -5.47 0.17
CA SER A 118 -16.29 -6.10 0.50
C SER A 118 -17.26 -5.09 1.08
N ASP A 119 -18.56 -5.34 0.93
CA ASP A 119 -19.64 -4.59 1.60
C ASP A 119 -20.23 -5.37 2.81
N GLY A 120 -19.62 -6.51 3.15
CA GLY A 120 -20.08 -7.47 4.16
C GLY A 120 -21.05 -8.53 3.62
N SER A 121 -21.43 -8.48 2.35
CA SER A 121 -22.33 -9.44 1.69
C SER A 121 -21.79 -9.90 0.34
N SER A 122 -21.21 -8.99 -0.44
CA SER A 122 -20.60 -9.21 -1.74
C SER A 122 -19.20 -8.62 -1.78
N ASN A 123 -18.38 -9.11 -2.72
CA ASN A 123 -17.02 -8.65 -2.92
C ASN A 123 -16.87 -8.04 -4.30
N ALA A 124 -15.98 -7.05 -4.40
CA ALA A 124 -15.60 -6.40 -5.64
C ALA A 124 -14.08 -6.42 -5.80
N ALA A 125 -13.62 -6.53 -7.03
CA ALA A 125 -12.20 -6.63 -7.36
C ALA A 125 -11.88 -5.80 -8.60
N VAL A 126 -10.78 -5.05 -8.55
CA VAL A 126 -10.11 -4.53 -9.75
C VAL A 126 -8.74 -5.16 -9.83
N ALA A 127 -8.59 -6.14 -10.73
CA ALA A 127 -7.34 -6.83 -11.02
C ALA A 127 -6.60 -6.13 -12.17
N ILE A 128 -5.31 -5.86 -11.99
CA ILE A 128 -4.47 -5.27 -13.03
C ILE A 128 -3.11 -5.99 -13.14
N SER A 129 -2.55 -6.03 -14.35
CA SER A 129 -1.22 -6.60 -14.56
C SER A 129 -0.15 -5.87 -13.73
N ALA A 130 0.64 -6.64 -12.98
CA ALA A 130 1.59 -6.10 -12.02
C ALA A 130 2.93 -6.88 -12.06
N PRO A 131 3.90 -6.44 -12.88
CA PRO A 131 5.14 -7.18 -13.11
C PRO A 131 5.98 -7.36 -11.85
N LYS A 132 6.41 -8.60 -11.58
CA LYS A 132 7.31 -8.93 -10.46
C LYS A 132 8.70 -8.30 -10.65
N SER A 133 9.45 -8.16 -9.56
CA SER A 133 10.85 -7.70 -9.55
C SER A 133 11.11 -6.31 -10.15
N THR A 134 10.06 -5.53 -10.40
CA THR A 134 10.16 -4.15 -10.91
C THR A 134 9.38 -3.19 -10.02
N TRP A 135 9.94 -2.00 -9.80
CA TRP A 135 9.25 -0.93 -9.08
C TRP A 135 8.14 -0.36 -9.95
N ASN A 136 6.91 -0.39 -9.45
CA ASN A 136 5.77 0.30 -10.05
C ASN A 136 5.09 1.17 -9.00
N HIS A 137 4.56 2.30 -9.45
CA HIS A 137 3.75 3.17 -8.62
C HIS A 137 2.29 2.78 -8.78
N TYR A 138 1.62 2.52 -7.67
CA TYR A 138 0.20 2.18 -7.64
C TYR A 138 -0.57 3.29 -6.93
N THR A 139 -1.76 3.57 -7.42
CA THR A 139 -2.70 4.45 -6.74
C THR A 139 -4.10 3.90 -6.86
N LEU A 140 -4.76 3.74 -5.73
CA LEU A 140 -6.06 3.12 -5.63
C LEU A 140 -7.02 4.07 -4.94
N SER A 141 -8.23 4.19 -5.46
CA SER A 141 -9.23 5.10 -4.93
C SER A 141 -10.57 4.43 -4.76
N TRP A 142 -11.22 4.73 -3.65
CA TRP A 142 -12.64 4.47 -3.42
C TRP A 142 -13.37 5.80 -3.43
N THR A 143 -14.36 5.97 -4.31
CA THR A 143 -15.11 7.23 -4.45
C THR A 143 -16.32 7.34 -3.54
N GLY A 144 -16.62 6.28 -2.78
CA GLY A 144 -17.92 6.09 -2.13
C GLY A 144 -18.83 5.15 -2.92
N SER A 145 -18.56 4.93 -4.22
CA SER A 145 -19.37 4.02 -5.06
C SER A 145 -18.61 3.39 -6.22
N GLU A 146 -17.31 3.66 -6.36
CA GLU A 146 -16.48 3.16 -7.45
C GLU A 146 -15.04 2.97 -6.94
N MET A 147 -14.48 1.82 -7.29
CA MET A 147 -13.08 1.46 -7.14
C MET A 147 -12.32 1.89 -8.39
N ARG A 148 -11.13 2.43 -8.22
CA ARG A 148 -10.22 2.79 -9.33
C ARG A 148 -8.81 2.34 -9.01
N VAL A 149 -8.12 1.77 -9.99
CA VAL A 149 -6.70 1.40 -9.86
C VAL A 149 -5.90 2.06 -10.97
N PHE A 150 -4.85 2.76 -10.56
CA PHE A 150 -3.88 3.40 -11.42
C PHE A 150 -2.51 2.74 -11.25
N LYS A 151 -1.80 2.55 -12.37
CA LYS A 151 -0.40 2.13 -12.40
C LYS A 151 0.41 3.17 -13.14
N ASN A 152 1.52 3.62 -12.53
CA ASN A 152 2.43 4.59 -13.11
C ASN A 152 1.73 5.86 -13.65
N GLY A 153 0.70 6.32 -12.91
CA GLY A 153 -0.06 7.53 -13.23
C GLY A 153 -1.26 7.33 -14.17
N LYS A 154 -1.45 6.13 -14.75
CA LYS A 154 -2.53 5.84 -15.71
C LYS A 154 -3.61 4.97 -15.09
N LEU A 155 -4.87 5.24 -15.41
CA LEU A 155 -5.99 4.40 -15.01
C LEU A 155 -5.91 3.06 -15.75
N GLU A 156 -5.94 1.96 -15.01
CA GLU A 156 -5.84 0.60 -15.55
C GLU A 156 -7.15 -0.19 -15.37
N GLY A 157 -7.96 0.15 -14.37
CA GLY A 157 -9.24 -0.53 -14.13
C GLY A 157 -10.16 0.19 -13.15
N THR A 158 -11.44 -0.14 -13.23
CA THR A 158 -12.51 0.38 -12.38
C THR A 158 -13.54 -0.70 -12.10
N ASP A 159 -14.22 -0.61 -10.95
CA ASP A 159 -15.37 -1.44 -10.61
C ASP A 159 -16.37 -0.62 -9.77
N ASN A 160 -17.66 -0.79 -10.00
CA ASN A 160 -18.75 -0.10 -9.29
C ASN A 160 -19.88 -1.07 -8.86
N SER A 161 -19.55 -2.35 -8.68
CA SER A 161 -20.49 -3.42 -8.33
C SER A 161 -20.97 -3.34 -6.87
N ILE A 162 -20.22 -2.67 -6.00
CA ILE A 162 -20.62 -2.35 -4.62
C ILE A 162 -20.67 -0.84 -4.40
N SER A 163 -21.49 -0.40 -3.44
CA SER A 163 -21.74 1.02 -3.14
C SER A 163 -21.40 1.43 -1.71
N LYS A 164 -20.78 0.53 -0.94
CA LYS A 164 -20.29 0.76 0.42
C LYS A 164 -19.15 -0.21 0.72
N LEU A 165 -18.37 0.10 1.75
CA LEU A 165 -17.34 -0.81 2.26
C LEU A 165 -17.76 -1.38 3.61
N TYR A 166 -17.26 -2.58 3.90
CA TYR A 166 -17.34 -3.19 5.20
C TYR A 166 -16.55 -2.36 6.22
N SER A 167 -17.14 -2.12 7.39
CA SER A 167 -16.49 -1.36 8.44
C SER A 167 -15.68 -2.28 9.34
N SER A 168 -14.36 -2.23 9.22
CA SER A 168 -13.45 -2.88 10.16
C SER A 168 -13.02 -1.91 11.26
N THR A 169 -12.73 -2.44 12.45
CA THR A 169 -12.06 -1.69 13.53
C THR A 169 -10.55 -1.89 13.53
N ASN A 170 -10.02 -2.73 12.63
CA ASN A 170 -8.59 -3.02 12.56
C ASN A 170 -7.83 -1.85 11.95
N ASN A 171 -6.57 -1.72 12.33
CA ASN A 171 -5.69 -0.75 11.71
C ASN A 171 -5.32 -1.19 10.29
N THR A 172 -5.01 -0.23 9.42
CA THR A 172 -4.33 -0.50 8.17
C THR A 172 -2.95 -1.06 8.47
N GLU A 173 -2.64 -2.18 7.84
CA GLU A 173 -1.32 -2.80 7.84
C GLU A 173 -0.64 -2.61 6.49
N LEU A 174 0.68 -2.44 6.53
CA LEU A 174 1.57 -2.51 5.37
C LEU A 174 2.30 -3.85 5.44
N GLY A 175 2.39 -4.56 4.33
CA GLY A 175 3.01 -5.88 4.26
C GLY A 175 2.16 -7.03 4.80
N GLY A 176 0.88 -6.80 5.10
CA GLY A 176 -0.02 -7.85 5.57
C GLY A 176 -1.47 -7.40 5.71
N LEU A 177 -2.29 -8.30 6.23
CA LEU A 177 -3.68 -8.07 6.61
C LEU A 177 -3.98 -8.84 7.90
N ASN A 178 -4.17 -8.12 9.01
CA ASN A 178 -4.35 -8.68 10.33
C ASN A 178 -3.29 -9.74 10.66
N SER A 179 -2.02 -9.42 10.39
CA SER A 179 -0.86 -10.31 10.57
C SER A 179 -0.91 -11.61 9.75
N SER A 180 -1.71 -11.65 8.68
CA SER A 180 -1.86 -12.77 7.75
C SER A 180 -1.58 -12.33 6.31
N ASP A 181 -1.53 -13.30 5.38
CA ASP A 181 -1.34 -13.07 3.93
C ASP A 181 -0.18 -12.11 3.65
N LEU A 182 0.98 -12.41 4.20
CA LEU A 182 2.09 -11.47 4.30
C LEU A 182 2.73 -11.18 2.94
N PHE A 183 3.18 -9.93 2.78
CA PHE A 183 3.82 -9.48 1.55
C PHE A 183 5.23 -10.03 1.43
N LYS A 184 5.60 -10.50 0.24
CA LYS A 184 7.00 -10.75 -0.12
C LYS A 184 7.46 -9.78 -1.20
N GLY A 185 8.25 -8.80 -0.82
CA GLY A 185 8.75 -7.77 -1.73
C GLY A 185 9.06 -6.47 -1.02
N SER A 186 9.30 -5.41 -1.79
CA SER A 186 9.67 -4.11 -1.24
C SER A 186 8.57 -3.07 -1.44
N VAL A 187 8.41 -2.16 -0.47
CA VAL A 187 7.42 -1.07 -0.49
C VAL A 187 8.09 0.23 -0.07
N SER A 188 7.69 1.34 -0.68
CA SER A 188 8.11 2.68 -0.25
C SER A 188 7.01 3.71 -0.45
N GLU A 189 7.16 4.87 0.17
CA GLU A 189 6.44 6.09 -0.19
C GLU A 189 4.90 5.96 -0.04
N VAL A 190 4.44 5.20 0.96
CA VAL A 190 3.03 4.94 1.21
C VAL A 190 2.33 6.21 1.69
N ARG A 191 1.24 6.58 1.04
CA ARG A 191 0.41 7.74 1.37
C ARG A 191 -1.06 7.34 1.39
N ILE A 192 -1.79 7.83 2.38
CA ILE A 192 -3.23 7.68 2.49
C ILE A 192 -3.88 9.06 2.58
N TYR A 193 -4.94 9.25 1.80
CA TYR A 193 -5.69 10.49 1.70
C TYR A 193 -7.17 10.23 1.99
N ASN A 194 -7.82 11.14 2.71
CA ASN A 194 -9.27 11.08 2.98
C ASN A 194 -10.15 11.65 1.85
N HIS A 195 -9.65 11.61 0.62
CA HIS A 195 -10.38 12.06 -0.56
C HIS A 195 -9.81 11.38 -1.80
N VAL A 196 -10.60 11.42 -2.87
CA VAL A 196 -10.20 10.89 -4.18
C VAL A 196 -9.27 11.87 -4.87
N LEU A 197 -8.02 11.46 -5.12
CA LEU A 197 -7.11 12.20 -5.99
C LEU A 197 -7.63 12.25 -7.42
N THR A 198 -7.47 13.41 -8.07
CA THR A 198 -7.71 13.57 -9.51
C THR A 198 -6.63 12.83 -10.33
N PRO A 199 -6.91 12.43 -11.57
CA PRO A 199 -5.90 11.81 -12.44
C PRO A 199 -4.62 12.67 -12.60
N GLN A 200 -4.76 13.99 -12.59
CA GLN A 200 -3.64 14.93 -12.67
C GLN A 200 -2.78 14.90 -11.40
N GLU A 201 -3.39 14.86 -10.22
CA GLU A 201 -2.66 14.72 -8.94
C GLU A 201 -1.95 13.36 -8.86
N ILE A 202 -2.59 12.29 -9.31
CA ILE A 202 -2.00 10.94 -9.36
C ILE A 202 -0.79 10.91 -10.30
N GLN A 203 -0.94 11.48 -11.50
CA GLN A 203 0.15 11.61 -12.46
C GLN A 203 1.29 12.46 -11.88
N TYR A 204 0.96 13.56 -11.19
CA TYR A 204 1.94 14.40 -10.52
C TYR A 204 2.72 13.59 -9.46
N LEU A 205 2.04 12.90 -8.55
CA LEU A 205 2.65 12.04 -7.52
C LEU A 205 3.65 11.03 -8.11
N TYR A 206 3.27 10.36 -9.19
CA TYR A 206 4.14 9.42 -9.90
C TYR A 206 5.41 10.10 -10.47
N THR A 207 5.27 11.29 -11.04
CA THR A 207 6.41 11.98 -11.66
C THR A 207 7.36 12.61 -10.64
N VAL A 208 6.85 13.15 -9.53
CA VAL A 208 7.70 13.79 -8.51
C VAL A 208 8.44 12.77 -7.66
N SER A 209 7.83 11.63 -7.36
CA SER A 209 8.51 10.53 -6.64
C SER A 209 9.69 9.94 -7.45
N GLN A 210 9.67 10.02 -8.78
CA GLN A 210 10.84 9.65 -9.59
C GLN A 210 11.96 10.70 -9.59
N ARG A 211 11.66 11.97 -9.32
CA ARG A 211 12.62 13.10 -9.41
C ARG A 211 13.58 13.21 -8.24
N GLY A 212 13.35 12.47 -7.15
CA GLY A 212 14.37 12.23 -6.11
C GLY A 212 15.71 11.73 -6.68
N ARG A 213 15.67 11.10 -7.87
CA ARG A 213 16.84 10.64 -8.64
C ARG A 213 17.75 11.72 -9.22
N HIS A 214 17.32 12.98 -9.34
CA HIS A 214 18.05 13.99 -10.13
C HIS A 214 18.76 15.09 -9.33
N VAL A 215 18.56 15.17 -8.02
CA VAL A 215 19.15 16.27 -7.21
C VAL A 215 20.54 15.91 -6.64
N SER A 216 20.95 14.64 -6.65
CA SER A 216 22.25 14.20 -6.09
C SER A 216 23.44 14.22 -7.05
N SER A 217 23.26 14.54 -8.34
CA SER A 217 24.36 14.52 -9.33
C SER A 217 25.04 15.86 -9.62
N LYS A 218 24.70 16.94 -8.90
CA LYS A 218 25.35 18.25 -9.07
C LYS A 218 25.93 18.79 -7.76
N LYS A 219 27.11 18.27 -7.37
CA LYS A 219 28.13 19.01 -6.59
C LYS A 219 29.42 18.19 -6.46
N LYS A 220 30.19 18.12 -7.55
CA LYS A 220 31.66 18.05 -7.53
C LYS A 220 32.18 18.69 -8.82
N SER A 221 32.51 19.97 -8.74
CA SER A 221 33.47 20.67 -9.61
C SER A 221 34.42 21.41 -8.69
#